data_AF-A0A140TA09-F1
#
_entry.id   AF-A0A140TA09-F1
#
_cell.length_a   1.000
_cell.length_b   1.000
_cell.length_c   1.000
_cell.angle_alpha   90.00
_cell.angle_beta   90.00
_cell.angle_gamma   90.00
#
_symmetry.space_group_name_H-M   'P 1'
#
loop_
_entity.id
_entity.type
_entity.pdbx_description
1 polymer ?
#
loop_
_entity_poly.entity_id
_entity_poly.type
_entity_poly.pdbx_seq_one_letter_code
_entity_poly.pdbx_strand_id
1 'polypeptide(L)'
;MAAAEEEDGGPEGPNRERGGAGATFECNICLETAREAVVSVCGHLYCWPCLHQWLETRPERQECPVCKAGISREKVVPLYGRGSQKPQDPR
;
A
#
# COMPACT_ATOMS: atom_id res chain seq x y z
N MET A 1 -27.11 19.87 -53.55
CA MET A 1 -27.56 19.44 -52.20
C MET A 1 -26.75 18.20 -51.83
N ALA A 2 -26.02 18.28 -50.69
CA ALA A 2 -25.31 17.25 -49.88
C ALA A 2 -24.43 16.20 -50.63
N ALA A 3 -23.08 16.17 -50.51
CA ALA A 3 -22.18 15.86 -49.36
C ALA A 3 -22.23 14.35 -48.97
N ALA A 4 -21.21 13.54 -49.33
CA ALA A 4 -20.01 13.09 -48.57
C ALA A 4 -20.22 11.64 -48.05
N GLU A 5 -19.55 10.60 -48.56
CA GLU A 5 -18.19 10.05 -48.26
C GLU A 5 -17.97 9.56 -46.81
N GLU A 6 -17.73 8.24 -46.71
CA GLU A 6 -16.97 7.42 -45.74
C GLU A 6 -17.06 7.68 -44.23
N GLU A 7 -17.47 6.66 -43.45
CA GLU A 7 -17.11 6.55 -42.03
C GLU A 7 -16.67 5.11 -41.68
N ASP A 8 -15.36 4.90 -41.78
CA ASP A 8 -14.56 3.89 -41.09
C ASP A 8 -14.54 4.22 -39.59
N GLY A 9 -15.09 3.34 -38.75
CA GLY A 9 -15.20 3.53 -37.30
C GLY A 9 -14.78 2.26 -36.56
N GLY A 10 -13.47 2.12 -36.35
CA GLY A 10 -12.82 0.95 -35.75
C GLY A 10 -13.25 0.58 -34.32
N PRO A 11 -12.76 -0.57 -33.81
CA PRO A 11 -13.18 -1.10 -32.51
C PRO A 11 -12.72 -0.19 -31.37
N GLU A 12 -13.66 0.14 -30.49
CA GLU A 12 -13.44 0.83 -29.23
C GLU A 12 -12.47 0.03 -28.37
N GLY A 13 -11.19 0.41 -28.41
CA GLY A 13 -10.16 -0.14 -27.55
C GLY A 13 -10.47 0.17 -26.07
N PRO A 14 -10.10 -0.72 -25.13
CA PRO A 14 -10.38 -0.50 -23.73
C PRO A 14 -9.66 0.78 -23.29
N ASN A 15 -10.46 1.66 -22.68
CA ASN A 15 -10.05 2.88 -21.98
C ASN A 15 -8.74 2.62 -21.23
N ARG A 16 -7.63 3.05 -21.81
CA ARG A 16 -6.32 2.95 -21.18
C ARG A 16 -6.23 4.10 -20.20
N GLU A 17 -6.79 3.85 -19.02
CA GLU A 17 -6.67 4.72 -17.85
C GLU A 17 -5.19 5.03 -17.66
N ARG A 18 -4.77 6.19 -18.15
CA ARG A 18 -3.51 6.83 -17.76
C ARG A 18 -3.72 7.43 -16.38
N GLY A 19 -4.14 6.61 -15.43
CA GLY A 19 -3.90 6.88 -14.02
C GLY A 19 -2.43 6.61 -13.82
N GLY A 20 -1.63 7.64 -13.52
CA GLY A 20 -0.34 7.37 -12.92
C GLY A 20 -0.63 6.50 -11.70
N ALA A 21 -0.30 5.22 -11.77
CA ALA A 21 -0.41 4.30 -10.66
C ALA A 21 0.58 4.80 -9.61
N GLY A 22 0.15 5.82 -8.85
CA GLY A 22 0.85 6.24 -7.66
C GLY A 22 0.89 5.00 -6.80
N ALA A 23 2.08 4.43 -6.65
CA ALA A 23 2.25 3.18 -5.92
C ALA A 23 1.61 3.35 -4.54
N THR A 24 0.49 2.68 -4.32
CA THR A 24 -0.17 2.65 -3.03
C THR A 24 0.65 1.73 -2.13
N PHE A 25 0.98 2.20 -0.93
CA PHE A 25 1.64 1.35 0.06
C PHE A 25 0.65 0.28 0.53
N GLU A 26 0.97 -1.01 0.34
CA GLU A 26 0.10 -2.13 0.72
C GLU A 26 0.61 -2.84 1.98
N CYS A 27 -0.30 -3.16 2.90
CA CYS A 27 0.00 -3.84 4.15
C CYS A 27 0.13 -5.36 3.96
N ASN A 28 1.26 -5.95 4.41
CA ASN A 28 1.52 -7.39 4.32
C ASN A 28 0.70 -8.27 5.31
N ILE A 29 -0.29 -7.71 6.01
CA ILE A 29 -1.19 -8.46 6.91
C ILE A 29 -2.62 -8.42 6.40
N CYS A 30 -3.17 -7.23 6.14
CA CYS A 30 -4.55 -7.08 5.66
C CYS A 30 -4.67 -6.99 4.14
N LEU A 31 -3.56 -6.85 3.41
CA LEU A 31 -3.50 -6.77 1.94
C LEU A 31 -4.31 -5.59 1.37
N GLU A 32 -4.54 -4.55 2.18
CA GLU A 32 -5.16 -3.29 1.78
C GLU A 32 -4.13 -2.16 1.79
N THR A 33 -4.53 -0.98 1.29
CA THR A 33 -3.75 0.26 1.44
C THR A 33 -3.43 0.50 2.92
N ALA A 34 -2.15 0.65 3.22
CA ALA A 34 -1.65 0.76 4.58
C ALA A 34 -2.09 2.08 5.22
N ARG A 35 -2.86 1.96 6.30
CA ARG A 35 -3.21 3.07 7.20
C ARG A 35 -2.14 3.16 8.27
N GLU A 36 -1.70 4.37 8.60
CA GLU A 36 -0.61 4.55 9.57
C GLU A 36 0.60 3.69 9.20
N ALA A 37 1.02 3.82 7.94
CA ALA A 37 1.99 2.91 7.34
C ALA A 37 3.31 2.93 8.12
N VAL A 38 3.75 1.74 8.53
CA VAL A 38 5.04 1.52 9.18
C VAL A 38 5.85 0.50 8.40
N VAL A 39 7.17 0.68 8.39
CA VAL A 39 8.12 -0.25 7.82
C VAL A 39 8.98 -0.83 8.93
N SER A 40 9.08 -2.16 8.94
CA SER A 40 10.00 -2.88 9.81
C SER A 40 11.45 -2.67 9.37
N VAL A 41 12.42 -2.89 10.27
CA VAL A 41 13.85 -2.80 9.93
C VAL A 41 14.27 -3.72 8.78
N CYS A 42 13.53 -4.81 8.55
CA CYS A 42 13.75 -5.73 7.44
C CYS A 42 13.09 -5.29 6.12
N GLY A 43 12.43 -4.12 6.09
CA GLY A 43 11.87 -3.51 4.88
C GLY A 43 10.41 -3.84 4.56
N HIS A 44 9.76 -4.74 5.31
CA HIS A 44 8.36 -5.08 5.07
C HIS A 44 7.41 -4.05 5.68
N LEU A 45 6.32 -3.78 4.94
CA LEU A 45 5.37 -2.71 5.20
C LEU A 45 4.05 -3.23 5.77
N TYR A 46 3.52 -2.51 6.76
CA TYR A 46 2.29 -2.87 7.46
C TYR A 46 1.45 -1.62 7.80
N CYS A 47 0.16 -1.83 8.07
CA CYS A 47 -0.58 -0.91 8.93
C CYS A 47 -0.04 -1.04 10.36
N TRP A 48 0.14 0.08 11.05
CA TRP A 48 0.47 0.06 12.47
C TRP A 48 -0.49 -0.81 13.31
N PRO A 49 -1.83 -0.66 13.26
CA PRO A 49 -2.73 -1.49 14.07
C PRO A 49 -2.60 -2.98 13.77
N CYS A 50 -2.36 -3.36 12.51
CA CYS A 50 -2.15 -4.75 12.13
C CYS A 50 -0.86 -5.32 12.74
N LEU A 51 0.24 -4.57 12.65
CA LEU A 51 1.51 -5.00 13.21
C LEU A 51 1.48 -5.00 14.75
N HIS A 52 0.83 -4.01 15.36
CA HIS A 52 0.67 -3.94 16.81
C HIS A 52 -0.04 -5.18 17.36
N GLN A 53 -1.21 -5.52 16.81
CA GLN A 53 -1.96 -6.71 17.20
C GLN A 53 -1.15 -8.00 16.96
N TRP A 54 -0.36 -8.06 15.88
CA TRP A 54 0.53 -9.20 15.62
C TRP A 54 1.59 -9.39 16.71
N LEU A 55 2.20 -8.30 17.18
CA LEU A 55 3.22 -8.33 18.23
C LEU A 55 2.62 -8.60 19.62
N GLU A 56 1.42 -8.10 19.91
CA GLU A 56 0.71 -8.35 21.18
C GLU A 56 0.23 -9.79 21.31
N THR A 57 -0.22 -10.41 20.22
CA THR A 57 -0.66 -11.82 20.23
C THR A 57 0.50 -12.81 20.33
N ARG A 58 1.74 -12.37 20.14
CA ARG A 58 2.94 -13.22 20.16
C ARG A 58 4.10 -12.54 20.92
N PRO A 59 3.96 -12.35 22.24
CA PRO A 59 4.99 -11.67 23.04
C PRO A 59 6.33 -12.40 23.02
N GLU A 60 6.33 -13.73 22.98
CA GLU A 60 7.55 -14.55 22.89
C GLU A 60 8.15 -14.64 21.47
N ARG A 61 7.47 -14.12 20.44
CA ARG A 61 7.91 -14.18 19.04
C ARG A 61 7.71 -12.84 18.33
N GLN A 62 8.64 -11.93 18.60
CA GLN A 62 8.70 -10.62 18.00
C GLN A 62 9.36 -10.71 16.61
N GLU A 63 8.65 -11.31 15.65
CA GLU A 63 9.16 -11.65 14.32
C GLU A 63 8.29 -11.06 13.20
N CYS A 64 8.94 -10.73 12.09
CA CYS A 64 8.32 -10.31 10.86
C CYS A 64 7.35 -11.39 10.31
N PRO A 65 6.07 -11.05 10.04
CA PRO A 65 5.12 -11.96 9.43
C PRO A 65 5.63 -12.59 8.12
N VAL A 66 6.43 -11.82 7.35
CA VAL A 66 6.91 -12.20 6.01
C VAL A 66 8.21 -13.00 6.10
N CYS A 67 9.30 -12.36 6.54
CA CYS A 67 10.65 -12.97 6.47
C CYS A 67 11.18 -13.52 7.80
N LYS A 68 10.40 -13.46 8.88
CA LYS A 68 10.77 -13.93 10.23
C LYS A 68 11.96 -13.20 10.89
N ALA A 69 12.47 -12.14 10.28
CA ALA A 69 13.45 -11.27 10.94
C ALA A 69 12.89 -10.68 12.24
N GLY A 70 13.75 -10.48 13.24
CA GLY A 70 13.35 -9.84 14.50
C GLY A 70 12.78 -8.43 14.28
N ILE A 71 11.66 -8.14 14.93
CA ILE A 71 10.99 -6.84 14.95
C ILE A 71 10.87 -6.39 16.41
N SER A 72 10.85 -5.08 16.68
CA SER A 72 10.35 -4.56 17.95
C SER A 72 9.44 -3.36 17.70
N ARG A 73 8.52 -3.12 18.63
CA ARG A 73 7.56 -2.03 18.54
C ARG A 73 8.24 -0.65 18.43
N GLU A 74 9.37 -0.43 19.10
CA GLU A 74 10.07 0.85 19.05
C GLU A 74 10.93 1.04 17.78
N LYS A 75 11.24 -0.06 17.09
CA LYS A 75 12.17 -0.06 15.94
C LYS A 75 11.46 0.00 14.59
N VAL A 76 10.15 0.17 14.54
CA VAL A 76 9.45 0.42 13.28
C VAL A 76 9.56 1.89 12.89
N VAL A 77 9.66 2.12 11.59
CA VAL A 77 9.78 3.46 11.02
C VAL A 77 8.44 3.85 10.38
N PRO A 78 7.74 4.87 10.88
CA PRO A 78 6.53 5.36 10.23
C PRO A 78 6.86 6.05 8.90
N LEU A 79 6.01 5.87 7.90
CA LEU A 79 6.15 6.50 6.58
C LEU A 79 5.25 7.72 6.46
N TYR A 80 5.87 8.88 6.25
CA TYR A 80 5.19 10.13 5.96
C TYR A 80 5.56 10.59 4.54
N GLY A 81 4.81 10.10 3.54
CA GLY A 81 5.06 10.38 2.12
C GLY A 81 3.87 11.05 1.43
N ARG A 82 4.11 11.62 0.24
CA ARG A 82 3.04 12.09 -0.66
C ARG A 82 2.24 10.87 -1.15
N GLY A 83 1.05 10.69 -0.60
CA GLY A 83 0.17 9.54 -0.88
C GLY A 83 -0.59 9.04 0.35
N SER A 84 -0.15 9.40 1.55
CA SER A 84 -0.80 9.00 2.81
C SER A 84 -1.64 10.15 3.37
N GLN A 85 -2.92 9.88 3.61
CA GLN A 85 -3.89 10.82 4.17
C GLN A 85 -3.41 11.25 5.57
N LYS A 86 -2.95 12.50 5.71
CA LYS A 86 -2.61 13.25 6.94
C LYS A 86 -1.59 12.57 7.91
N PRO A 87 -0.39 13.14 8.09
CA PRO A 87 0.58 12.61 9.05
C PRO A 87 0.07 12.78 10.49
N GLN A 88 -0.14 11.67 11.19
CA GLN A 88 -0.22 11.58 12.65
C GLN A 88 0.82 10.55 13.07
N ASP A 89 1.55 10.78 14.17
CA ASP A 89 2.48 9.77 14.70
C ASP A 89 1.64 8.58 15.20
N PRO A 90 1.84 7.37 14.67
CA PRO A 90 1.06 6.21 15.09
C PRO A 90 1.48 5.65 16.45
N ARG A 91 2.55 6.16 17.09
CA ARG A 91 3.15 5.59 18.31
C ARG A 91 2.80 6.35 19.58
#